data_AF-A0A077YWT8-F1
#
_entry.id   AF-A0A077YWT8-F1
#
_cell.length_a   1.000
_cell.length_b   1.000
_cell.length_c   1.000
_cell.angle_alpha   90.00
_cell.angle_beta   90.00
_cell.angle_gamma   90.00
#
_symmetry.space_group_name_H-M   'P 1'
#
loop_
_entity.id
_entity.type
_entity.pdbx_description
1 polymer ?
#
loop_
_entity_poly.entity_id
_entity_poly.type
_entity_poly.pdbx_seq_one_letter_code
_entity_poly.pdbx_strand_id
1 'polypeptide(L)'
;MKKAVVKPGFEKTAVLKPEKSKTAKKLARKLEREKTMGAKWFQLPATEMSEERKRDLKVLQWRDAIDPTVHYRRNYRKTLPKYFEIGRVVDNPIDFYSSRIPKKQRKNTIVEELLADAEVRQRMKQKYSEIAAHRNNRRRRKFGKHPKRRHAR
;
A
#
# COMPACT_ATOMS: atom_id res chain seq x y z
N MET A 1 51.48 -29.83 -29.06
CA MET A 1 51.01 -28.43 -28.92
C MET A 1 49.55 -28.36 -29.35
N LYS A 2 48.59 -28.11 -28.44
CA LYS A 2 47.19 -27.89 -28.85
C LYS A 2 47.10 -26.50 -29.48
N LYS A 3 47.04 -26.44 -30.83
CA LYS A 3 46.86 -25.22 -31.62
C LYS A 3 45.61 -24.48 -31.12
N ALA A 4 45.74 -23.16 -30.95
CA ALA A 4 44.72 -22.28 -30.38
C ALA A 4 43.33 -22.55 -30.98
N VAL A 5 42.37 -22.92 -30.11
CA VAL A 5 40.97 -23.14 -30.51
C VAL A 5 40.30 -21.77 -30.59
N VAL A 6 40.60 -21.01 -31.65
CA VAL A 6 39.73 -19.90 -32.05
C VAL A 6 38.43 -20.56 -32.49
N LYS A 7 37.40 -20.49 -31.65
CA LYS A 7 36.10 -21.09 -31.96
C LYS A 7 35.54 -20.42 -33.22
N PRO A 8 35.04 -21.18 -34.21
CA PRO A 8 34.40 -20.59 -35.39
C PRO A 8 33.22 -19.71 -34.92
N GLY A 9 33.25 -18.42 -35.25
CA GLY A 9 32.28 -17.42 -34.81
C GLY A 9 32.74 -16.45 -33.71
N PHE A 10 34.01 -16.49 -33.28
CA PHE A 10 34.58 -15.48 -32.36
C PHE A 10 34.32 -14.03 -32.82
N GLU A 11 34.47 -13.78 -34.12
CA GLU A 11 34.24 -12.46 -34.74
C GLU A 11 32.80 -11.95 -34.55
N LYS A 12 31.80 -12.83 -34.64
CA LYS A 12 30.39 -12.45 -34.44
C LYS A 12 30.06 -12.16 -32.98
N THR A 13 30.84 -12.69 -32.06
CA THR A 13 30.60 -12.55 -30.62
C THR A 13 31.17 -11.23 -30.08
N ALA A 14 32.16 -10.67 -30.77
CA ALA A 14 32.90 -9.47 -30.36
C ALA A 14 32.23 -8.16 -30.80
N VAL A 15 30.89 -8.08 -30.77
CA VAL A 15 30.26 -6.76 -30.65
C VAL A 15 30.58 -6.28 -29.24
N LEU A 16 31.78 -5.70 -29.08
CA LEU A 16 32.24 -5.08 -27.86
C LEU A 16 31.17 -4.07 -27.47
N LYS A 17 30.41 -4.38 -26.41
CA LYS A 17 29.43 -3.44 -25.88
C LYS A 17 30.22 -2.16 -25.54
N PRO A 18 29.85 -1.00 -26.09
CA PRO A 18 30.60 0.22 -25.88
C PRO A 18 30.72 0.47 -24.38
N GLU A 19 31.92 0.83 -23.92
CA GLU A 19 32.15 1.09 -22.51
C GLU A 19 31.26 2.26 -22.09
N LYS A 20 30.35 1.99 -21.14
CA LYS A 20 29.44 3.03 -20.64
C LYS A 20 30.25 4.18 -20.03
N SER A 21 29.86 5.41 -20.35
CA SER A 21 30.45 6.61 -19.74
C SER A 21 30.40 6.56 -18.20
N LYS A 22 31.29 7.30 -17.52
CA LYS A 22 31.32 7.39 -16.04
C LYS A 22 29.94 7.78 -15.48
N THR A 23 29.24 8.71 -16.14
CA THR A 23 27.89 9.16 -15.78
C THR A 23 26.85 8.06 -15.99
N ALA A 24 26.89 7.34 -17.11
CA ALA A 24 25.99 6.22 -17.38
C ALA A 24 26.17 5.07 -16.36
N LYS A 25 27.42 4.76 -15.97
CA LYS A 25 27.72 3.78 -14.91
C LYS A 25 27.15 4.24 -13.55
N LYS A 26 27.29 5.52 -13.20
CA LYS A 26 26.73 6.10 -11.96
C LYS A 26 25.21 6.04 -11.94
N LEU A 27 24.55 6.38 -13.05
CA LEU A 27 23.09 6.31 -13.20
C LEU A 27 22.58 4.87 -13.08
N ALA A 28 23.24 3.91 -13.75
CA ALA A 28 22.89 2.50 -13.65
C ALA A 28 22.99 1.99 -12.20
N ARG A 29 24.06 2.34 -11.48
CA ARG A 29 24.20 1.99 -10.05
C ARG A 29 23.11 2.62 -9.19
N LYS A 30 22.68 3.86 -9.50
CA LYS A 30 21.57 4.52 -8.79
C LYS A 30 20.25 3.78 -9.05
N LEU A 31 19.96 3.41 -10.29
CA LEU A 31 18.75 2.66 -10.64
C LEU A 31 18.72 1.29 -9.94
N GLU A 32 19.81 0.53 -9.96
CA GLU A 32 19.90 -0.75 -9.23
C GLU A 32 19.69 -0.58 -7.72
N ARG A 33 20.24 0.49 -7.13
CA ARG A 33 20.03 0.81 -5.70
C ARG A 33 18.60 1.23 -5.40
N GLU A 34 17.92 1.90 -6.32
CA GLU A 34 16.53 2.34 -6.08
C GLU A 34 15.51 1.19 -6.10
N LYS A 35 15.87 0.03 -6.67
CA LYS A 35 15.01 -1.17 -6.70
C LYS A 35 14.78 -1.78 -5.32
N THR A 36 15.72 -1.62 -4.40
CA THR A 36 15.63 -2.18 -3.04
C THR A 36 15.91 -1.10 -2.00
N MET A 37 15.42 -1.25 -0.78
CA MET A 37 15.75 -0.31 0.31
C MET A 37 17.20 -0.48 0.82
N GLY A 38 17.91 -1.51 0.35
CA GLY A 38 19.31 -1.80 0.69
C GLY A 38 19.48 -2.94 1.70
N ALA A 39 20.74 -3.34 1.92
CA ALA A 39 21.08 -4.52 2.73
C ALA A 39 20.66 -4.39 4.21
N LYS A 40 20.70 -3.19 4.78
CA LYS A 40 20.24 -2.95 6.17
C LYS A 40 18.78 -3.35 6.37
N TRP A 41 17.98 -3.32 5.31
CA TRP A 41 16.55 -3.60 5.36
C TRP A 41 16.17 -4.79 4.51
N PHE A 42 16.93 -5.88 4.66
CA PHE A 42 16.68 -7.17 4.03
C PHE A 42 16.48 -7.10 2.51
N GLN A 43 17.05 -6.08 1.86
CA GLN A 43 16.88 -5.82 0.43
C GLN A 43 15.41 -5.65 0.02
N LEU A 44 14.57 -5.09 0.91
CA LEU A 44 13.14 -4.89 0.70
C LEU A 44 12.86 -4.26 -0.69
N PRO A 45 12.15 -4.95 -1.58
CA PRO A 45 11.94 -4.51 -2.95
C PRO A 45 10.97 -3.33 -3.03
N ALA A 46 11.14 -2.51 -4.07
CA ALA A 46 10.16 -1.53 -4.50
C ALA A 46 9.07 -2.26 -5.28
N THR A 47 8.07 -2.79 -4.57
CA THR A 47 6.90 -3.43 -5.19
C THR A 47 6.18 -2.46 -6.14
N GLU A 48 5.48 -2.99 -7.14
CA GLU A 48 4.71 -2.19 -8.10
C GLU A 48 3.37 -1.72 -7.51
N MET A 49 2.95 -0.49 -7.81
CA MET A 49 1.71 0.10 -7.28
C MET A 49 0.51 -0.28 -8.13
N SER A 50 0.05 -1.53 -8.03
CA SER A 50 -1.25 -1.92 -8.56
C SER A 50 -2.39 -1.18 -7.84
N GLU A 51 -3.56 -1.09 -8.47
CA GLU A 51 -4.71 -0.43 -7.83
C GLU A 51 -5.14 -1.11 -6.53
N GLU A 52 -5.12 -2.45 -6.50
CA GLU A 52 -5.42 -3.25 -5.31
C GLU A 52 -4.49 -2.91 -4.16
N ARG A 53 -3.17 -2.88 -4.42
CA ARG A 53 -2.17 -2.50 -3.41
C ARG A 53 -2.37 -1.07 -2.94
N LYS A 54 -2.73 -0.14 -3.83
CA LYS A 54 -3.05 1.24 -3.43
C LYS A 54 -4.28 1.29 -2.50
N ARG A 55 -5.32 0.49 -2.77
CA ARG A 55 -6.52 0.39 -1.92
C ARG A 55 -6.15 -0.14 -0.53
N ASP A 56 -5.39 -1.23 -0.47
CA ASP A 56 -4.91 -1.83 0.79
C ASP A 56 -4.06 -0.84 1.60
N LEU A 57 -3.09 -0.18 0.96
CA LEU A 57 -2.27 0.83 1.63
C LEU A 57 -3.10 2.02 2.11
N LYS A 58 -4.17 2.36 1.41
CA LYS A 58 -5.08 3.44 1.81
C LYS A 58 -5.90 3.04 3.04
N VAL A 59 -6.40 1.80 3.07
CA VAL A 59 -7.06 1.23 4.25
C VAL A 59 -6.11 1.25 5.45
N LEU A 60 -4.85 0.85 5.27
CA LEU A 60 -3.83 0.93 6.32
C LEU A 60 -3.58 2.37 6.80
N GLN A 61 -3.62 3.35 5.91
CA GLN A 61 -3.50 4.77 6.28
C GLN A 61 -4.68 5.24 7.15
N TRP A 62 -5.86 4.68 6.92
CA TRP A 62 -7.12 5.03 7.59
C TRP A 62 -7.52 4.08 8.73
N ARG A 63 -6.67 3.13 9.10
CA ARG A 63 -6.96 2.13 10.14
C ARG A 63 -7.50 2.72 11.45
N ASP A 64 -6.99 3.90 11.83
CA ASP A 64 -7.38 4.66 13.01
C ASP A 64 -8.87 5.07 13.01
N ALA A 65 -9.45 5.29 11.82
CA ALA A 65 -10.86 5.60 11.67
C ALA A 65 -11.74 4.36 11.52
N ILE A 66 -11.14 3.22 11.15
CA ILE A 66 -11.85 1.95 10.89
C ILE A 66 -12.09 1.20 12.20
N ASP A 67 -11.07 1.10 13.04
CA ASP A 67 -11.14 0.41 14.32
C ASP A 67 -10.92 1.40 15.48
N PRO A 68 -11.99 1.78 16.21
CA PRO A 68 -11.88 2.71 17.33
C PRO A 68 -11.34 2.05 18.60
N THR A 69 -11.21 0.72 18.64
CA THR A 69 -10.78 0.00 19.85
C THR A 69 -9.28 0.07 20.05
N VAL A 70 -8.52 0.21 18.97
CA VAL A 70 -7.06 0.23 18.98
C VAL A 70 -6.55 1.61 18.63
N HIS A 71 -5.75 2.18 19.53
CA HIS A 71 -5.03 3.43 19.29
C HIS A 71 -3.76 3.15 18.48
N TYR A 72 -3.74 3.56 17.20
CA TYR A 72 -2.56 3.44 16.37
C TYR A 72 -1.64 4.66 16.51
N ARG A 73 -0.32 4.45 16.40
CA ARG A 73 0.62 5.56 16.27
C ARG A 73 0.30 6.37 15.01
N ARG A 74 0.22 7.70 15.16
CA ARG A 74 -0.12 8.63 14.08
C ARG A 74 0.78 8.45 12.86
N ASN A 75 0.16 8.34 11.68
CA ASN A 75 0.87 8.29 10.40
C ASN A 75 1.52 9.66 10.10
N TYR A 76 2.84 9.76 10.19
CA TYR A 76 3.59 11.00 9.90
C TYR A 76 3.57 11.39 8.41
N ARG A 77 3.44 10.40 7.51
CA ARG A 77 3.50 10.59 6.07
C ARG A 77 2.11 10.51 5.45
N LYS A 78 1.77 11.51 4.63
CA LYS A 78 0.56 11.48 3.79
C LYS A 78 0.76 10.60 2.54
N THR A 79 2.01 10.40 2.14
CA THR A 79 2.39 9.62 0.96
C THR A 79 2.39 8.11 1.25
N LEU A 80 2.06 7.33 0.22
CA LEU A 80 2.13 5.87 0.30
C LEU A 80 3.61 5.42 0.37
N PRO A 81 3.92 4.32 1.09
CA PRO A 81 5.27 3.79 1.16
C PRO A 81 5.74 3.30 -0.22
N LYS A 82 7.01 3.56 -0.56
CA LYS A 82 7.64 3.11 -1.82
C LYS A 82 8.10 1.64 -1.77
N TYR A 83 8.56 1.18 -0.61
CA TYR A 83 9.09 -0.16 -0.38
C TYR A 83 8.23 -0.84 0.66
N PHE A 84 7.63 -1.97 0.32
CA PHE A 84 6.82 -2.80 1.21
C PHE A 84 6.69 -4.19 0.61
N GLU A 85 6.40 -5.17 1.45
CA GLU A 85 6.05 -6.52 1.02
C GLU A 85 4.72 -6.91 1.65
N ILE A 86 4.01 -7.80 0.97
CA ILE A 86 2.74 -8.34 1.45
C ILE A 86 2.98 -9.82 1.75
N GLY A 87 2.72 -10.20 2.99
CA GLY A 87 2.81 -11.57 3.46
C GLY A 87 1.48 -12.06 4.01
N ARG A 88 1.42 -13.36 4.32
CA ARG A 88 0.26 -13.98 4.98
C ARG A 88 0.62 -14.36 6.42
N VAL A 89 -0.36 -14.30 7.32
CA VAL A 89 -0.20 -14.79 8.68
C VAL A 89 -0.12 -16.33 8.64
N VAL A 90 0.97 -16.87 9.19
CA VAL A 90 1.19 -18.31 9.36
C VAL A 90 1.09 -18.59 10.86
N ASP A 91 0.25 -19.56 11.23
CA ASP A 91 0.06 -19.89 12.65
C ASP A 91 1.30 -20.62 13.17
N ASN A 92 1.71 -20.28 14.39
CA ASN A 92 2.75 -21.01 15.10
C ASN A 92 2.15 -22.31 15.70
N PRO A 93 2.82 -23.48 15.58
CA PRO A 93 2.35 -24.71 16.20
C PRO A 93 2.09 -24.63 17.71
N ILE A 94 2.81 -23.75 18.41
CA ILE A 94 2.73 -23.57 19.87
C ILE A 94 1.48 -22.79 20.29
N ASP A 95 0.94 -21.93 19.42
CA ASP A 95 -0.18 -21.05 19.77
C ASP A 95 -1.49 -21.83 19.91
N PHE A 96 -2.26 -21.54 20.95
CA PHE A 96 -3.56 -22.19 21.17
C PHE A 96 -4.57 -21.86 20.06
N TYR A 97 -5.53 -22.77 19.83
CA TYR A 97 -6.47 -22.66 18.72
C TYR A 97 -7.35 -21.39 18.74
N SER A 98 -7.52 -20.74 19.90
CA SER A 98 -8.35 -19.53 20.01
C SER A 98 -7.75 -18.30 19.34
N SER A 99 -6.43 -18.19 19.22
CA SER A 99 -5.77 -17.08 18.52
C SER A 99 -5.67 -17.31 17.01
N ARG A 100 -6.01 -18.52 16.53
CA ARG A 100 -5.85 -18.90 15.11
C ARG A 100 -7.02 -18.41 14.29
N ILE A 101 -6.72 -17.87 13.11
CA ILE A 101 -7.74 -17.38 12.18
C ILE A 101 -8.24 -18.54 11.31
N PRO A 102 -9.55 -18.88 11.34
CA PRO A 102 -10.13 -19.91 10.49
C PRO A 102 -9.92 -19.63 9.00
N LYS A 103 -9.75 -20.68 8.19
CA LYS A 103 -9.53 -20.57 6.73
C LYS A 103 -10.57 -19.71 6.00
N LYS A 104 -11.82 -19.69 6.48
CA LYS A 104 -12.92 -18.90 5.89
C LYS A 104 -12.73 -17.38 6.03
N GLN A 105 -12.06 -16.95 7.09
CA GLN A 105 -11.81 -15.53 7.37
C GLN A 105 -10.56 -15.02 6.64
N ARG A 106 -9.61 -15.91 6.30
CA ARG A 106 -8.43 -15.55 5.51
C ARG A 106 -8.82 -15.13 4.08
N LYS A 107 -8.35 -13.97 3.64
CA LYS A 107 -8.53 -13.44 2.27
C LYS A 107 -7.19 -13.12 1.63
N ASN A 108 -7.23 -12.74 0.35
CA ASN A 108 -6.03 -12.42 -0.42
C ASN A 108 -5.57 -10.98 -0.17
N THR A 109 -6.51 -10.06 0.02
CA THR A 109 -6.24 -8.64 0.28
C THR A 109 -6.83 -8.16 1.61
N ILE A 110 -6.27 -7.09 2.15
CA ILE A 110 -6.71 -6.51 3.42
C ILE A 110 -8.12 -5.94 3.28
N VAL A 111 -8.41 -5.29 2.14
CA VAL A 111 -9.74 -4.75 1.86
C VAL A 111 -10.79 -5.86 1.81
N GLU A 112 -10.49 -6.99 1.18
CA GLU A 112 -11.42 -8.13 1.13
C GLU A 112 -11.71 -8.71 2.51
N GLU A 113 -10.69 -8.83 3.35
CA GLU A 113 -10.86 -9.30 4.74
C GLU A 113 -11.78 -8.36 5.53
N LEU A 114 -11.54 -7.06 5.40
CA LEU A 114 -12.34 -6.02 6.05
C LEU A 114 -13.81 -6.02 5.58
N LEU A 115 -14.05 -6.28 4.29
CA LEU A 115 -15.39 -6.35 3.73
C LEU A 115 -16.10 -7.68 4.03
N ALA A 116 -15.35 -8.76 4.29
CA ALA A 116 -15.93 -10.05 4.65
C ALA A 116 -16.47 -10.07 6.09
N ASP A 117 -15.88 -9.27 6.98
CA ASP A 117 -16.28 -9.17 8.38
C ASP A 117 -17.68 -8.55 8.54
N ALA A 118 -18.58 -9.24 9.24
CA ALA A 118 -19.94 -8.78 9.50
C ALA A 118 -20.00 -7.61 10.51
N GLU A 119 -19.18 -7.64 11.55
CA GLU A 119 -19.19 -6.62 12.60
C GLU A 119 -18.69 -5.29 12.06
N VAL A 120 -17.59 -5.33 11.31
CA VAL A 120 -17.03 -4.17 10.64
C VAL A 120 -18.05 -3.56 9.68
N ARG A 121 -18.72 -4.38 8.86
CA ARG A 121 -19.78 -3.90 7.94
C ARG A 121 -20.93 -3.22 8.67
N GLN A 122 -21.38 -3.80 9.78
CA GLN A 122 -22.45 -3.21 10.59
C GLN A 122 -22.02 -1.84 11.15
N ARG A 123 -20.82 -1.76 11.74
CA ARG A 123 -20.27 -0.51 12.27
C ARG A 123 -20.09 0.54 11.19
N MET A 124 -19.57 0.16 10.02
CA MET A 124 -19.41 1.07 8.88
C MET A 124 -20.77 1.59 8.39
N LYS A 125 -21.79 0.72 8.31
CA LYS A 125 -23.15 1.13 7.92
C LYS A 125 -23.75 2.13 8.91
N GLN A 126 -23.61 1.88 10.21
CA GLN A 126 -24.05 2.79 11.27
C GLN A 126 -23.30 4.13 11.21
N LYS A 127 -21.98 4.09 11.06
CA LYS A 127 -21.18 5.32 10.98
C LYS A 127 -21.51 6.13 9.73
N TYR A 128 -21.76 5.46 8.62
CA TYR A 128 -22.18 6.10 7.38
C TYR A 128 -23.52 6.81 7.53
N SER A 129 -24.53 6.18 8.16
CA SER A 129 -25.84 6.81 8.37
C SER A 129 -25.74 8.03 9.32
N GLU A 130 -24.92 7.94 10.36
CA GLU A 130 -24.61 9.06 11.27
C GLU A 130 -23.99 10.24 10.51
N ILE A 131 -22.96 9.99 9.69
CA ILE A 131 -22.29 11.01 8.88
C ILE A 131 -23.26 11.63 7.87
N ALA A 132 -24.11 10.82 7.23
CA ALA A 132 -25.11 11.29 6.27
C ALA A 132 -26.17 12.18 6.94
N ALA A 133 -26.70 11.78 8.10
CA ALA A 133 -27.65 12.56 8.89
C ALA A 133 -27.04 13.90 9.35
N HIS A 134 -25.81 13.86 9.85
CA HIS A 134 -25.08 15.05 10.26
C HIS A 134 -24.78 15.99 9.07
N ARG A 135 -24.42 15.46 7.89
CA ARG A 135 -24.25 16.25 6.66
C ARG A 135 -25.56 16.90 6.22
N ASN A 136 -26.69 16.18 6.29
CA ASN A 136 -28.01 16.73 5.98
C ASN A 136 -28.39 17.85 6.95
N ASN A 137 -28.20 17.66 8.26
CA ASN A 137 -28.44 18.69 9.27
C ASN A 137 -27.59 19.95 9.02
N ARG A 138 -26.29 19.79 8.73
CA ARG A 138 -25.41 20.92 8.36
C ARG A 138 -25.93 21.67 7.13
N ARG A 139 -26.39 20.96 6.09
CA ARG A 139 -26.98 21.59 4.90
C ARG A 139 -28.24 22.39 5.27
N ARG A 140 -29.19 21.79 6.01
CA ARG A 140 -30.41 22.47 6.48
C ARG A 140 -30.10 23.73 7.28
N ARG A 141 -29.12 23.68 8.19
CA ARG A 141 -28.66 24.85 8.97
C ARG A 141 -28.05 25.95 8.11
N LYS A 142 -27.34 25.61 7.02
CA LYS A 142 -26.75 26.59 6.11
C LYS A 142 -27.82 27.32 5.29
N PHE A 143 -28.83 26.61 4.80
CA PHE A 143 -29.89 27.21 3.98
C PHE A 143 -31.02 27.85 4.81
N GLY A 144 -31.32 27.37 6.01
CA GLY A 144 -32.38 27.92 6.88
C GLY A 144 -32.01 29.21 7.62
N LYS A 145 -30.74 29.65 7.56
CA LYS A 145 -30.24 30.85 8.25
C LYS A 145 -30.04 32.06 7.34
N HIS A 146 -30.79 32.18 6.24
CA HIS A 146 -30.94 33.50 5.64
C HIS A 146 -32.09 34.19 6.38
N PRO A 147 -31.83 35.09 7.37
CA PRO A 147 -32.90 35.94 7.84
C PRO A 147 -33.40 36.70 6.62
N LYS A 148 -34.70 36.56 6.30
CA LYS A 148 -35.35 37.49 5.38
C LYS A 148 -34.96 38.86 5.88
N ARG A 149 -34.17 39.61 5.10
CA ARG A 149 -33.93 41.02 5.36
C ARG A 149 -35.33 41.64 5.34
N ARG A 150 -35.92 41.79 6.52
CA ARG A 150 -37.11 42.62 6.67
C ARG A 150 -36.60 43.99 6.27
N HIS A 151 -36.93 44.41 5.06
CA HIS A 151 -36.64 45.76 4.61
C HIS A 151 -37.26 46.69 5.66
N ALA A 152 -36.41 47.32 6.45
CA ALA A 152 -36.80 48.40 7.32
C ALA A 152 -37.19 49.57 6.40
N ARG A 153 -38.48 49.83 6.32
CA ARG A 153 -39.06 51.12 5.99
C ARG A 153 -40.22 51.34 6.95
#